data_AF-A0A2E3Z6L6-F1
#
_entry.id   AF-A0A2E3Z6L6-F1
#
_cell.length_a   1.000
_cell.length_b   1.000
_cell.length_c   1.000
_cell.angle_alpha   90.00
_cell.angle_beta   90.00
_cell.angle_gamma   90.00
#
_symmetry.space_group_name_H-M   'P 1'
#
loop_
_entity.id
_entity.type
_entity.pdbx_description
1 polymer ?
#
loop_
_entity_poly.entity_id
_entity_poly.type
_entity_poly.pdbx_seq_one_letter_code
_entity_poly.pdbx_strand_id
1 'polypeptide(L)'
;MWLSTKHGFYSVVCARQGDGSHGQPVDTDRMMVRARVRSHLEALKEQFSDLLAECQIKEFTGTDYAFRIFVSKSVWSHVLVGLNEEVNYDNFKSEVARHQGKESAKYEHSLHEVWSVMNRLQE
;
A
#
# COMPACT_ATOMS: atom_id res chain seq x y z
N MET A 1 -4.03 -6.37 -6.41
CA MET A 1 -3.90 -4.98 -6.90
C MET A 1 -2.60 -4.38 -6.38
N TRP A 2 -1.99 -3.49 -7.15
CA TRP A 2 -0.90 -2.61 -6.70
C TRP A 2 -1.42 -1.19 -6.63
N LEU A 3 -1.04 -0.46 -5.59
CA LEU A 3 -1.49 0.90 -5.35
C LEU A 3 -0.29 1.78 -4.98
N SER A 4 -0.05 2.82 -5.76
CA SER A 4 0.89 3.89 -5.44
C SER A 4 0.10 5.09 -4.97
N THR A 5 0.42 5.63 -3.79
CA THR A 5 -0.25 6.79 -3.18
C THR A 5 0.79 7.78 -2.66
N LYS A 6 0.37 8.98 -2.26
CA LYS A 6 1.28 9.92 -1.59
C LYS A 6 1.81 9.42 -0.24
N HIS A 7 1.15 8.43 0.37
CA HIS A 7 1.56 7.78 1.63
C HIS A 7 2.54 6.62 1.45
N GLY A 8 2.59 6.04 0.24
CA GLY A 8 3.43 4.88 -0.04
C GLY A 8 2.88 3.94 -1.12
N PHE A 9 3.65 2.88 -1.35
CA PHE A 9 3.30 1.78 -2.25
C PHE A 9 2.80 0.54 -1.51
N TYR A 10 1.70 -0.03 -2.00
CA TYR A 10 1.05 -1.19 -1.42
C TYR A 10 0.76 -2.28 -2.46
N SER A 11 0.97 -3.53 -2.08
CA SER A 11 0.42 -4.69 -2.80
C SER A 11 -0.67 -5.33 -1.98
N VAL A 12 -1.89 -5.27 -2.50
CA VAL A 12 -3.09 -5.68 -1.78
C VAL A 12 -3.75 -6.85 -2.48
N VAL A 13 -3.96 -7.93 -1.73
CA VAL A 13 -4.54 -9.19 -2.21
C VAL A 13 -5.45 -9.76 -1.12
N CYS A 14 -6.36 -10.66 -1.50
CA CYS A 14 -7.07 -11.47 -0.50
C CYS A 14 -6.06 -12.37 0.23
N ALA A 15 -6.20 -12.49 1.55
CA ALA A 15 -5.46 -13.42 2.36
C ALA A 15 -5.93 -14.86 2.07
N ARG A 16 -5.18 -15.85 2.56
CA ARG A 16 -5.65 -17.23 2.55
C ARG A 16 -6.34 -17.55 3.88
N GLN A 17 -7.24 -18.53 3.84
CA GLN A 17 -7.92 -19.07 5.01
C GLN A 17 -6.92 -19.72 5.99
N GLY A 18 -7.39 -19.98 7.22
CA GLY A 18 -6.58 -20.60 8.27
C GLY A 18 -5.35 -19.77 8.66
N ASP A 19 -4.20 -20.43 8.67
CA ASP A 19 -2.90 -19.82 9.02
C ASP A 19 -2.30 -18.96 7.90
N GLY A 20 -2.91 -18.95 6.71
CA GLY A 20 -2.43 -18.20 5.56
C GLY A 20 -1.39 -18.94 4.70
N SER A 21 -1.11 -20.21 4.99
CA SER A 21 -0.11 -21.02 4.29
C SER A 21 -0.45 -21.25 2.81
N HIS A 22 0.58 -21.49 2.00
CA HIS A 22 0.40 -21.86 0.59
C HIS A 22 -0.47 -23.11 0.46
N GLY A 23 -1.36 -23.14 -0.54
CA GLY A 23 -2.33 -24.23 -0.75
C GLY A 23 -3.67 -24.01 -0.05
N GLN A 24 -3.76 -23.14 0.96
CA GLN A 24 -5.04 -22.78 1.57
C GLN A 24 -5.93 -21.98 0.59
N PRO A 25 -7.26 -22.19 0.63
CA PRO A 25 -8.20 -21.41 -0.17
C PRO A 25 -8.06 -19.91 0.09
N VAL A 26 -8.43 -19.11 -0.90
CA VAL A 26 -8.47 -17.64 -0.74
C VAL A 26 -9.67 -17.27 0.13
N ASP A 27 -9.44 -16.45 1.15
CA ASP A 27 -10.47 -15.81 1.94
C ASP A 27 -10.85 -14.49 1.28
N THR A 28 -12.04 -14.44 0.66
CA THR A 28 -12.47 -13.26 -0.06
C THR A 28 -12.84 -12.10 0.83
N ASP A 29 -13.03 -12.28 2.14
CA ASP A 29 -13.45 -11.20 3.03
C ASP A 29 -12.29 -10.65 3.88
N ARG A 30 -11.11 -11.23 3.73
CA ARG A 30 -9.89 -10.82 4.44
C ARG A 30 -8.85 -10.31 3.46
N MET A 31 -8.48 -9.05 3.57
CA MET A 31 -7.44 -8.42 2.76
C MET A 31 -6.09 -8.46 3.48
N MET A 32 -5.04 -8.69 2.71
CA MET A 32 -3.65 -8.56 3.10
C MET A 32 -3.05 -7.38 2.37
N VAL A 33 -2.78 -6.30 3.10
CA VAL A 33 -2.16 -5.07 2.58
C VAL A 33 -0.68 -5.14 2.91
N ARG A 34 0.17 -5.16 1.89
CA ARG A 34 1.60 -5.39 2.03
C ARG A 34 2.42 -4.19 1.58
N ALA A 35 3.52 -3.92 2.26
CA ALA A 35 4.50 -2.90 1.88
C ALA A 35 5.94 -3.45 1.96
N ARG A 36 6.84 -2.81 1.22
CA ARG A 36 8.28 -3.12 1.26
C ARG A 36 9.00 -2.45 2.41
N VAL A 37 8.53 -1.26 2.80
CA VAL A 37 9.07 -0.47 3.91
C VAL A 37 7.99 -0.28 4.96
N ARG A 38 8.38 -0.34 6.24
CA ARG A 38 7.44 -0.26 7.38
C ARG A 38 6.70 1.07 7.42
N SER A 39 7.42 2.16 7.18
CA SER A 39 6.91 3.53 7.22
C SER A 39 5.71 3.77 6.30
N HIS A 40 5.61 3.07 5.16
CA HIS A 40 4.44 3.18 4.30
C HIS A 40 3.15 2.66 4.97
N LEU A 41 3.24 1.59 5.77
CA LEU A 41 2.08 1.08 6.52
C LEU A 41 1.80 1.94 7.75
N GLU A 42 2.82 2.54 8.35
CA GLU A 42 2.66 3.49 9.46
C GLU A 42 1.91 4.75 8.99
N ALA A 43 2.35 5.36 7.89
CA ALA A 43 1.68 6.53 7.30
C ALA A 43 0.23 6.22 6.91
N LEU A 44 -0.03 5.04 6.32
CA LEU A 44 -1.40 4.61 6.00
C LEU A 44 -2.25 4.46 7.25
N LYS A 45 -1.69 3.86 8.31
CA LYS A 45 -2.40 3.68 9.58
C LYS A 45 -2.68 5.00 10.28
N GLU A 46 -1.74 5.94 10.24
CA GLU A 46 -1.89 7.27 10.81
C GLU A 46 -2.99 8.05 10.09
N GLN A 47 -2.98 8.03 8.76
CA GLN A 47 -3.99 8.71 7.94
C GLN A 47 -5.41 8.14 8.14
N PHE A 48 -5.53 6.83 8.31
CA PHE A 48 -6.81 6.13 8.51
C PHE A 48 -6.92 5.52 9.91
N SER A 49 -6.55 6.29 10.95
CA SER A 49 -6.50 5.81 12.33
C SER A 49 -7.82 5.19 12.80
N ASP A 50 -8.96 5.80 12.44
CA ASP A 50 -10.30 5.34 12.81
C ASP A 50 -10.63 3.95 12.25
N LEU A 51 -9.94 3.53 11.19
CA LEU A 51 -10.14 2.27 10.51
C LEU A 51 -9.03 1.26 10.81
N LEU A 52 -7.79 1.72 11.03
CA LEU A 52 -6.59 0.89 11.00
C LEU A 52 -5.75 0.91 12.29
N ALA A 53 -6.09 1.72 13.31
CA ALA A 53 -5.27 1.85 14.53
C ALA A 53 -4.90 0.50 15.16
N GLU A 54 -5.87 -0.41 15.28
CA GLU A 54 -5.69 -1.73 15.91
C GLU A 54 -4.98 -2.78 15.03
N CYS A 55 -4.74 -2.47 13.75
CA CYS A 55 -4.15 -3.42 12.82
C CYS A 55 -2.64 -3.59 13.07
N GLN A 56 -2.22 -4.74 13.61
CA GLN A 56 -0.79 -5.00 13.83
C GLN A 56 -0.02 -5.08 12.50
N ILE A 57 1.04 -4.27 12.37
CA ILE A 57 2.03 -4.44 11.30
C ILE A 57 2.88 -5.66 11.65
N LYS A 58 2.80 -6.68 10.80
CA LYS A 58 3.59 -7.90 10.91
C LYS A 58 4.77 -7.86 9.94
N GLU A 59 5.92 -8.31 10.42
CA GLU A 59 7.15 -8.44 9.64
C GLU A 59 7.43 -9.90 9.30
N PHE A 60 7.77 -10.15 8.03
CA PHE A 60 8.08 -11.46 7.47
C PHE A 60 9.35 -11.34 6.64
N THR A 61 10.49 -11.58 7.30
CA THR A 61 11.81 -11.52 6.68
C THR A 61 11.94 -12.53 5.53
N GLY A 62 12.69 -12.18 4.48
CA GLY A 62 12.91 -13.05 3.32
C GLY A 62 11.73 -13.19 2.35
N THR A 63 10.68 -12.36 2.48
CA THR A 63 9.56 -12.32 1.53
C THR A 63 9.58 -11.03 0.70
N ASP A 64 9.06 -11.06 -0.53
CA ASP A 64 9.05 -9.91 -1.45
C ASP A 64 8.50 -8.62 -0.81
N TYR A 65 7.52 -8.75 0.08
CA TYR A 65 6.97 -7.66 0.88
C TYR A 65 7.13 -7.99 2.35
N ALA A 66 8.17 -7.42 2.96
CA ALA A 66 8.56 -7.68 4.34
C ALA A 66 7.46 -7.31 5.35
N PHE A 67 6.64 -6.29 5.07
CA PHE A 67 5.64 -5.80 6.02
C PHE A 67 4.22 -6.01 5.50
N ARG A 68 3.28 -6.33 6.41
CA ARG A 68 1.87 -6.45 6.07
C ARG A 68 0.93 -6.21 7.25
N ILE A 69 -0.26 -5.73 6.94
CA ILE A 69 -1.44 -5.73 7.84
C ILE A 69 -2.53 -6.60 7.24
N PHE A 70 -3.44 -7.06 8.08
CA PHE A 70 -4.64 -7.79 7.68
C PHE A 70 -5.87 -7.00 8.12
N VAL A 71 -6.81 -6.83 7.21
CA VAL A 71 -8.05 -6.06 7.42
C VAL A 71 -9.22 -6.78 6.77
N SER A 72 -10.46 -6.49 7.19
CA SER A 72 -11.62 -6.96 6.43
C SER A 72 -11.69 -6.25 5.07
N LYS A 73 -12.32 -6.88 4.08
CA LYS A 73 -12.56 -6.26 2.77
C LYS A 73 -13.39 -4.99 2.90
N SER A 74 -14.39 -4.95 3.79
CA SER A 74 -15.20 -3.76 4.04
C SER A 74 -14.38 -2.58 4.56
N VAL A 75 -13.48 -2.82 5.52
CA VAL A 75 -12.56 -1.78 6.02
C VAL A 75 -11.63 -1.30 4.91
N TRP A 76 -11.06 -2.22 4.12
CA TRP A 76 -10.22 -1.83 2.99
C TRP A 76 -10.97 -1.01 1.93
N SER A 77 -12.23 -1.33 1.67
CA SER A 77 -13.07 -0.53 0.76
C SER A 77 -13.22 0.92 1.23
N HIS A 78 -13.42 1.17 2.53
CA HIS A 78 -13.47 2.54 3.06
C HIS A 78 -12.13 3.26 2.96
N VAL A 79 -11.01 2.57 3.19
CA VAL A 79 -9.67 3.13 2.97
C VAL A 79 -9.47 3.55 1.51
N LEU A 80 -9.91 2.73 0.54
CA LEU A 80 -9.83 3.08 -0.87
C LEU A 80 -10.67 4.31 -1.23
N VAL A 81 -11.85 4.46 -0.63
CA VAL A 81 -12.68 5.67 -0.81
C VAL A 81 -11.94 6.89 -0.28
N GLY A 82 -11.41 6.85 0.94
CA GLY A 82 -10.67 7.98 1.51
C GLY A 82 -9.40 8.32 0.73
N LEU A 83 -8.64 7.32 0.28
CA LEU A 83 -7.49 7.54 -0.61
C LEU A 83 -7.86 8.24 -1.92
N ASN A 84 -9.04 7.93 -2.48
CA ASN A 84 -9.55 8.60 -3.67
C ASN A 84 -9.99 10.04 -3.38
N GLU A 85 -10.66 10.28 -2.26
CA GLU A 85 -11.08 11.62 -1.82
C GLU A 85 -9.90 12.56 -1.55
N GLU A 86 -8.73 12.01 -1.20
CA GLU A 86 -7.49 12.75 -1.02
C GLU A 86 -6.78 13.17 -2.32
N VAL A 87 -7.21 12.66 -3.47
CA VAL A 87 -6.63 13.02 -4.77
C VAL A 87 -7.12 14.40 -5.17
N ASN A 88 -6.30 15.41 -4.86
CA ASN A 88 -6.57 16.83 -5.15
C ASN A 88 -5.39 17.49 -5.89
N TYR A 89 -4.62 16.70 -6.62
CA TYR A 89 -3.41 17.09 -7.34
C TYR A 89 -3.46 16.64 -8.80
N ASP A 90 -2.77 17.37 -9.67
CA ASP A 90 -2.64 17.06 -11.11
C ASP A 90 -1.35 16.29 -11.45
N ASN A 91 -0.36 16.28 -10.54
CA ASN A 91 0.90 15.57 -10.70
C ASN A 91 1.24 14.72 -9.48
N PHE A 92 1.14 13.40 -9.64
CA PHE A 92 1.37 12.44 -8.56
C PHE A 92 2.79 12.49 -7.98
N LYS A 93 3.83 12.60 -8.80
CA LYS A 93 5.22 12.52 -8.33
C LYS A 93 5.61 13.77 -7.55
N SER A 94 5.20 14.94 -8.06
CA SER A 94 5.38 16.21 -7.36
C SER A 94 4.65 16.22 -6.01
N GLU A 95 3.45 15.64 -5.94
CA GLU A 95 2.74 15.51 -4.67
C GLU A 95 3.46 14.59 -3.68
N VAL A 96 4.01 13.46 -4.11
CA VAL A 96 4.80 12.56 -3.25
C VAL A 96 6.01 13.30 -2.66
N ALA A 97 6.76 14.03 -3.50
CA ALA A 97 7.91 14.82 -3.07
C ALA A 97 7.52 15.89 -2.03
N ARG A 98 6.37 16.56 -2.25
CA ARG A 98 5.84 17.58 -1.34
C ARG A 98 5.35 17.00 -0.02
N HIS A 99 4.65 15.86 -0.06
CA HIS A 99 3.99 15.25 1.09
C HIS A 99 4.98 14.58 2.04
N GLN A 100 5.93 13.80 1.51
CA GLN A 100 6.90 13.04 2.31
C GLN A 100 8.22 13.79 2.55
N GLY A 101 8.47 14.91 1.86
CA GLY A 101 9.68 15.71 2.03
C GLY A 101 10.96 14.93 1.74
N LYS A 102 12.05 15.17 2.48
CA LYS A 102 13.36 14.51 2.21
C LYS A 102 13.33 12.99 2.36
N GLU A 103 12.41 12.44 3.16
CA GLU A 103 12.22 11.00 3.33
C GLU A 103 11.67 10.34 2.04
N SER A 104 11.05 11.12 1.15
CA SER A 104 10.44 10.65 -0.11
C SER A 104 11.45 10.23 -1.16
N ALA A 105 12.70 10.71 -1.09
CA ALA A 105 13.59 10.73 -2.26
C ALA A 105 13.77 9.34 -2.90
N LYS A 106 13.84 8.29 -2.08
CA LYS A 106 13.93 6.90 -2.57
C LYS A 106 12.62 6.42 -3.20
N TYR A 107 11.49 6.69 -2.55
CA TYR A 107 10.19 6.26 -3.06
C TYR A 107 9.82 7.01 -4.35
N GLU A 108 9.98 8.33 -4.36
CA GLU A 108 9.80 9.18 -5.52
C GLU A 108 10.66 8.71 -6.69
N HIS A 109 11.96 8.44 -6.46
CA HIS A 109 12.85 7.92 -7.49
C HIS A 109 12.33 6.59 -8.07
N SER A 110 11.92 5.64 -7.23
CA SER A 110 11.30 4.40 -7.70
C SER A 110 10.02 4.64 -8.50
N LEU A 111 9.21 5.64 -8.16
CA LEU A 111 8.02 6.02 -8.95
C LEU A 111 8.39 6.59 -10.32
N HIS A 112 9.51 7.29 -10.44
CA HIS A 112 10.03 7.73 -11.74
C HIS A 112 10.44 6.55 -12.62
N GLU A 113 11.09 5.54 -12.05
CA GLU A 113 11.45 4.31 -12.78
C GLU A 113 10.20 3.55 -13.23
N VAL A 114 9.23 3.36 -12.34
CA VAL A 114 7.94 2.70 -12.69
C VAL A 114 7.23 3.45 -13.79
N TRP A 115 7.14 4.78 -13.70
CA TRP A 115 6.54 5.59 -14.76
C TRP A 115 7.27 5.41 -16.09
N SER A 116 8.61 5.41 -16.10
CA SER A 116 9.38 5.19 -17.33
C SER A 116 9.10 3.81 -17.92
N VAL A 117 9.02 2.76 -17.08
CA VAL A 117 8.64 1.41 -17.53
C VAL A 117 7.26 1.38 -18.16
N MET A 118 6.27 2.03 -17.53
CA MET A 118 4.90 2.06 -18.04
C MET A 118 4.75 2.95 -19.28
N ASN A 119 5.52 4.04 -19.39
CA ASN A 119 5.51 4.91 -20.57
C ASN A 119 5.97 4.16 -21.83
N ARG A 120 6.89 3.20 -21.70
CA ARG A 120 7.31 2.34 -22.81
C ARG A 120 6.23 1.39 -23.32
N LEU A 121 5.10 1.25 -22.63
CA LEU A 121 3.97 0.44 -23.11
C LEU A 121 3.10 1.17 -24.14
N GLN A 122 3.17 2.51 -24.17
CA GLN A 122 2.43 3.36 -25.10
C GLN A 122 3.32 3.93 -26.22
N GLU A 123 4.61 3.59 -26.21
CA GLU A 123 5.57 3.84 -27.29
C GLU A 123 5.55 2.67 -28.26
#